data_AF-A0A7V3WER5-F1
#
_entry.id   AF-A0A7V3WER5-F1
#
_cell.length_a   1.000
_cell.length_b   1.000
_cell.length_c   1.000
_cell.angle_alpha   90.00
_cell.angle_beta   90.00
_cell.angle_gamma   90.00
#
_symmetry.space_group_name_H-M   'P 1'
#
loop_
_entity.id
_entity.type
_entity.pdbx_description
1 polymer ?
#
loop_
_entity_poly.entity_id
_entity_poly.type
_entity_poly.pdbx_seq_one_letter_code
_entity_poly.pdbx_strand_id
1 'polypeptide(L)'
;PVQVCVWGLPVLGLALLMQVASEWASVTFLKALALPVAIGGLAWYLVGTRMMRVVLFPYLFLYFAVPWPDFAIEAISVPLQHFSAAASTMLLGLVGVPIEREGVHMWTPRFDVEVAVPCSGIRSMVAILGIAALVGYLTQGKLWAKGVVFLAGIPITMLANVLRIAAIVVMGHYVSQEFAMTFFHDYSSPFLFFISALSLLGVKKLVEKVQ
;
A
#
# COMPACT_ATOMS: atom_id res chain seq x y z
N PRO A 1 13.81 -12.58 33.77
CA PRO A 1 13.50 -11.30 34.43
C PRO A 1 13.46 -10.19 33.39
N VAL A 2 12.42 -9.36 33.41
CA VAL A 2 12.34 -8.18 32.57
C VAL A 2 13.41 -7.20 33.06
N GLN A 3 14.39 -6.89 32.21
CA GLN A 3 15.44 -5.92 32.53
C GLN A 3 15.06 -4.60 31.85
N VAL A 4 14.84 -3.56 32.65
CA VAL A 4 14.56 -2.22 32.14
C VAL A 4 15.70 -1.73 31.25
N CYS A 5 15.36 -1.02 30.17
CA CYS A 5 16.35 -0.46 29.25
C CYS A 5 16.21 1.06 29.17
N VAL A 6 17.14 1.79 29.79
CA VAL A 6 17.11 3.26 29.86
C VAL A 6 17.12 3.92 28.47
N TRP A 7 17.63 3.23 27.45
CA TRP A 7 17.60 3.69 26.05
C TRP A 7 16.19 3.87 25.47
N GLY A 8 15.15 3.30 26.11
CA GLY A 8 13.76 3.59 25.74
C GLY A 8 13.31 5.01 26.11
N LEU A 9 13.92 5.65 27.12
CA LEU A 9 13.55 7.00 27.56
C LEU A 9 13.87 8.08 26.51
N PRO A 10 15.07 8.11 25.87
CA PRO A 10 15.32 9.01 24.75
C PRO A 10 14.31 8.84 23.59
N VAL A 11 13.90 7.60 23.29
CA VAL A 11 12.91 7.33 22.24
C VAL A 11 11.53 7.87 22.61
N LEU A 12 11.13 7.71 23.88
CA LEU A 12 9.89 8.29 24.39
C LEU A 12 9.93 9.82 24.39
N GLY A 13 11.08 10.41 24.77
CA GLY A 13 11.31 11.86 24.70
C GLY A 13 11.18 12.37 23.27
N LEU A 14 11.75 11.66 22.28
CA LEU A 14 11.58 11.97 20.86
C LEU A 14 10.10 11.91 20.44
N ALA A 15 9.35 10.89 20.87
CA ALA A 15 7.93 10.78 20.54
C ALA A 15 7.11 11.96 21.09
N LEU A 16 7.41 12.41 22.31
CA LEU A 16 6.77 13.58 22.90
C LEU A 16 7.13 14.86 22.15
N LEU A 17 8.40 15.03 21.77
CA LEU A 17 8.84 16.16 20.94
C LEU A 17 8.13 16.15 19.58
N MET A 18 7.98 14.98 18.95
CA MET A 18 7.24 14.83 17.70
C MET A 18 5.76 15.19 17.89
N GLN A 19 5.13 14.80 18.99
CA GLN A 19 3.74 15.16 19.30
C GLN A 19 3.57 16.67 19.47
N VAL A 20 4.43 17.32 20.25
CA VAL A 20 4.41 18.78 20.43
C VAL A 20 4.66 19.51 19.11
N ALA A 21 5.69 19.09 18.37
CA ALA A 21 6.00 19.66 17.06
C ALA A 21 4.87 19.45 16.06
N SER A 22 4.18 18.30 16.08
CA SER A 22 3.05 18.02 15.20
C SER A 22 1.87 18.94 15.45
N GLU A 23 1.61 19.30 16.70
CA GLU A 23 0.52 20.20 17.07
C GLU A 23 0.87 21.66 16.72
N TRP A 24 2.14 22.04 16.85
CA TRP A 24 2.62 23.36 16.47
C TRP A 24 2.65 23.58 14.95
N ALA A 25 3.11 22.57 14.21
CA ALA A 25 3.24 22.64 12.76
C ALA A 25 1.98 22.19 12.00
N SER A 26 0.95 21.71 12.72
CA SER A 26 -0.28 21.13 12.14
C SER A 26 0.01 19.99 11.13
N VAL A 27 1.03 19.17 11.41
CA VAL A 27 1.46 18.08 10.52
C VAL A 27 0.91 16.74 10.99
N THR A 28 -0.14 16.25 10.33
CA THR A 28 -0.82 14.98 10.68
C THR A 28 0.11 13.77 10.63
N PHE A 29 1.04 13.72 9.68
CA PHE A 29 2.04 12.64 9.60
C PHE A 29 2.86 12.50 10.87
N LEU A 30 3.40 13.62 11.39
CA LEU A 30 4.20 13.61 12.61
C LEU A 30 3.38 13.16 13.82
N LYS A 31 2.11 13.58 13.90
CA LYS A 31 1.17 13.16 14.95
C LYS A 31 0.94 11.65 14.91
N ALA A 32 0.68 11.10 13.72
CA ALA A 32 0.46 9.67 13.55
C ALA A 32 1.74 8.85 13.77
N LEU A 33 2.91 9.38 13.41
CA LEU A 33 4.21 8.75 13.62
C LEU A 33 4.65 8.76 15.09
N ALA A 34 4.27 9.80 15.86
CA ALA A 34 4.61 9.90 17.27
C ALA A 34 4.07 8.70 18.09
N LEU A 35 2.88 8.18 17.76
CA LEU A 35 2.26 7.07 18.47
C LEU A 35 3.08 5.76 18.43
N PRO A 36 3.44 5.18 17.28
CA PRO A 36 4.28 3.99 17.25
C PRO A 36 5.66 4.25 17.85
N VAL A 37 6.24 5.45 17.69
CA VAL A 37 7.52 5.79 18.35
C VAL A 37 7.37 5.78 19.88
N ALA A 38 6.29 6.33 20.43
CA ALA A 38 6.00 6.31 21.86
C ALA A 38 5.80 4.87 22.38
N ILE A 39 5.01 4.06 21.67
CA ILE A 39 4.79 2.65 22.01
C ILE A 39 6.11 1.89 22.01
N GLY A 40 6.96 2.11 21.01
CA GLY A 40 8.29 1.50 20.90
C GLY A 40 9.22 1.90 22.04
N GLY A 41 9.30 3.20 22.35
CA GLY A 41 10.12 3.71 23.45
C GLY A 41 9.67 3.17 24.81
N LEU A 42 8.36 3.18 25.07
CA LEU A 42 7.77 2.65 26.29
C LEU A 42 7.98 1.13 26.42
N ALA A 43 7.71 0.37 25.36
CA ALA A 43 7.94 -1.07 25.35
C ALA A 43 9.43 -1.39 25.54
N TRP A 44 10.33 -0.68 24.86
CA TRP A 44 11.75 -0.93 25.01
C TRP A 44 12.24 -0.61 26.43
N TYR A 45 11.74 0.47 27.04
CA TYR A 45 12.02 0.81 28.43
C TYR A 45 11.54 -0.26 29.41
N LEU A 46 10.27 -0.67 29.29
CA LEU A 46 9.64 -1.60 30.22
C LEU A 46 10.14 -3.01 30.06
N VAL A 47 10.18 -3.55 28.83
CA VAL A 47 10.43 -4.97 28.57
C VAL A 47 11.89 -5.30 28.22
N GLY A 48 12.69 -4.29 27.90
CA GLY A 48 14.11 -4.41 27.58
C GLY A 48 14.42 -4.89 26.16
N THR A 49 15.69 -4.76 25.75
CA THR A 49 16.14 -5.06 24.37
C THR A 49 15.87 -6.50 23.94
N ARG A 50 15.96 -7.46 24.86
CA ARG A 50 15.75 -8.88 24.54
C ARG A 50 14.31 -9.16 24.11
N MET A 51 13.33 -8.61 24.83
CA MET A 51 11.92 -8.76 24.42
C MET A 51 11.57 -7.89 23.23
N MET A 52 12.15 -6.69 23.11
CA MET A 52 11.93 -5.84 21.93
C MET A 52 12.33 -6.55 20.63
N ARG A 53 13.39 -7.37 20.64
CA ARG A 53 13.77 -8.21 19.49
C ARG A 53 12.73 -9.28 19.15
N VAL A 54 12.04 -9.83 20.15
CA VAL A 54 10.99 -10.84 19.95
C VAL A 54 9.73 -10.21 19.35
N VAL A 55 9.37 -9.01 19.80
CA VAL A 55 8.19 -8.27 19.30
C VAL A 55 8.50 -7.28 18.19
N LEU A 56 9.70 -7.35 17.59
CA LEU A 56 10.16 -6.41 16.58
C LEU A 56 9.22 -6.36 15.37
N PHE A 57 8.73 -7.51 14.93
CA PHE A 57 7.80 -7.57 13.79
C PHE A 57 6.45 -6.89 14.11
N PRO A 58 5.69 -7.28 15.16
CA PRO A 58 4.45 -6.57 15.53
C PRO A 58 4.65 -5.07 15.72
N TYR A 59 5.80 -4.67 16.27
CA TYR A 59 6.15 -3.27 16.43
C TYR A 59 6.34 -2.54 15.08
N LEU A 60 7.18 -3.08 14.19
CA LEU A 60 7.41 -2.50 12.87
C LEU A 60 6.13 -2.53 12.01
N PHE A 61 5.26 -3.51 12.23
CA PHE A 61 3.98 -3.62 11.53
C PHE A 61 3.06 -2.42 11.80
N LEU A 62 3.14 -1.78 12.97
CA LEU A 62 2.38 -0.57 13.29
C LEU A 62 2.67 0.59 12.32
N TYR A 63 3.87 0.64 11.74
CA TYR A 63 4.25 1.71 10.82
C TYR A 63 3.50 1.66 9.48
N PHE A 64 2.89 0.53 9.11
CA PHE A 64 1.98 0.46 7.96
C PHE A 64 0.69 1.27 8.17
N ALA A 65 0.31 1.55 9.42
CA ALA A 65 -0.86 2.37 9.74
C ALA A 65 -0.56 3.87 9.71
N VAL A 66 0.71 4.28 9.62
CA VAL A 66 1.10 5.69 9.59
C VAL A 66 0.84 6.26 8.19
N PRO A 67 -0.04 7.26 8.03
CA PRO A 67 -0.26 7.92 6.75
C PRO A 67 0.99 8.70 6.38
N TRP A 68 1.59 8.39 5.23
CA TRP A 68 2.76 9.11 4.73
C TRP A 68 2.40 10.56 4.37
N PRO A 69 3.35 11.50 4.42
CA PRO A 69 3.07 12.88 4.07
C PRO A 69 2.71 13.01 2.58
N ASP A 70 1.83 13.96 2.25
CA ASP A 70 1.24 14.08 0.92
C ASP A 70 2.29 14.21 -0.19
N PHE A 71 3.36 14.99 0.02
CA PHE A 71 4.45 15.12 -0.94
C PHE A 71 5.13 13.78 -1.28
N ALA A 72 5.25 12.87 -0.31
CA ALA A 72 5.86 11.56 -0.52
C ALA A 72 4.89 10.62 -1.26
N ILE A 73 3.61 10.68 -0.91
CA ILE A 73 2.56 9.96 -1.64
C ILE A 73 2.51 10.43 -3.09
N GLU A 74 2.52 11.74 -3.34
CA GLU A 74 2.50 12.32 -4.70
C GLU A 74 3.73 11.91 -5.51
N ALA A 75 4.94 12.03 -4.94
CA ALA A 75 6.19 11.66 -5.61
C ALA A 75 6.19 10.21 -6.11
N ILE A 76 5.55 9.30 -5.36
CA ILE A 76 5.39 7.90 -5.75
C ILE A 76 4.18 7.73 -6.68
N SER A 77 3.08 8.43 -6.42
CA SER A 77 1.83 8.27 -7.16
C SER A 77 1.96 8.72 -8.62
N VAL A 78 2.72 9.76 -8.92
CA VAL A 78 2.90 10.27 -10.29
C VAL A 78 3.46 9.19 -11.23
N PRO A 79 4.61 8.54 -10.96
CA PRO A 79 5.10 7.48 -11.84
C PRO A 79 4.16 6.28 -11.89
N LEU A 80 3.47 5.93 -10.80
CA LEU A 80 2.47 4.87 -10.80
C LEU A 80 1.24 5.20 -11.69
N GLN A 81 0.80 6.46 -11.73
CA GLN A 81 -0.29 6.90 -12.61
C GLN A 81 0.09 6.73 -14.07
N HIS A 82 1.28 7.22 -14.46
CA HIS A 82 1.77 7.07 -15.83
C HIS A 82 1.93 5.61 -16.24
N PHE A 83 2.51 4.78 -15.37
CA PHE A 83 2.61 3.35 -15.60
C PHE A 83 1.24 2.69 -15.77
N SER A 84 0.32 2.95 -14.84
CA SER A 84 -1.01 2.34 -14.85
C SER A 84 -1.82 2.78 -16.06
N ALA A 85 -1.77 4.06 -16.43
CA ALA A 85 -2.43 4.58 -17.62
C ALA A 85 -1.86 3.92 -18.88
N ALA A 86 -0.53 3.90 -19.05
CA ALA A 86 0.10 3.28 -20.22
C ALA A 86 -0.21 1.78 -20.34
N ALA A 87 -0.09 1.03 -19.25
CA ALA A 87 -0.38 -0.41 -19.22
C ALA A 87 -1.87 -0.69 -19.49
N SER A 88 -2.77 0.13 -18.95
CA SER A 88 -4.22 0.00 -19.19
C SER A 88 -4.58 0.30 -20.63
N THR A 89 -4.04 1.38 -21.23
CA THR A 89 -4.24 1.70 -22.65
C THR A 89 -3.76 0.58 -23.55
N MET A 90 -2.58 -0.01 -23.27
CA MET A 90 -2.08 -1.16 -24.02
C MET A 90 -3.04 -2.35 -23.93
N LEU A 91 -3.50 -2.69 -22.73
CA LEU A 91 -4.44 -3.81 -22.51
C LEU A 91 -5.77 -3.57 -23.22
N LEU A 92 -6.31 -2.35 -23.16
CA LEU A 92 -7.53 -1.95 -23.85
C LEU A 92 -7.41 -2.03 -25.38
N GLY A 93 -6.26 -1.62 -25.93
CA GLY A 93 -5.95 -1.73 -27.35
C GLY A 93 -5.93 -3.19 -27.82
N LEU A 94 -5.41 -4.11 -27.00
CA LEU A 94 -5.45 -5.55 -27.30
C LEU A 94 -6.87 -6.13 -27.34
N VAL A 95 -7.80 -5.54 -26.60
CA VAL A 95 -9.23 -5.92 -26.57
C VAL A 95 -10.05 -5.18 -27.63
N GLY A 96 -9.42 -4.29 -28.41
CA GLY A 96 -10.06 -3.57 -29.52
C GLY A 96 -10.86 -2.33 -29.12
N VAL A 97 -10.63 -1.79 -27.92
CA VAL A 97 -11.25 -0.53 -27.48
C VAL A 97 -10.53 0.65 -28.16
N PRO A 98 -11.24 1.57 -28.84
CA PRO A 98 -10.64 2.73 -29.47
C PRO A 98 -10.28 3.77 -28.40
N ILE A 99 -9.08 3.62 -27.83
CA ILE A 99 -8.55 4.43 -26.74
C ILE A 99 -7.32 5.23 -27.17
N GLU A 100 -7.31 6.50 -26.79
CA GLU A 100 -6.14 7.36 -26.87
C GLU A 100 -5.69 7.77 -25.46
N ARG A 101 -4.41 8.12 -25.33
CA ARG A 101 -3.81 8.51 -24.04
C ARG A 101 -2.81 9.64 -24.24
N GLU A 102 -2.94 10.68 -23.40
CA GLU A 102 -1.94 11.72 -23.22
C GLU A 102 -1.60 11.87 -21.74
N GLY A 103 -0.36 11.54 -21.37
CA GLY A 103 0.04 11.52 -19.96
C GLY A 103 -0.80 10.53 -19.13
N VAL A 104 -1.58 11.05 -18.20
CA VAL A 104 -2.51 10.29 -17.33
C VAL A 104 -3.97 10.42 -17.76
N HIS A 105 -4.25 11.23 -18.79
CA HIS A 105 -5.57 11.36 -19.40
C HIS A 105 -5.77 10.29 -20.47
N MET A 106 -6.93 9.66 -20.47
CA MET A 106 -7.33 8.60 -21.38
C MET A 106 -8.73 8.90 -21.89
N TRP A 107 -8.96 8.81 -23.20
CA TRP A 107 -10.29 9.04 -23.77
C TRP A 107 -10.61 8.10 -24.93
N THR A 108 -11.89 7.84 -25.04
CA THR A 108 -12.55 7.15 -26.15
C THR A 108 -13.62 8.09 -26.73
N PRO A 109 -14.23 7.78 -27.89
CA PRO A 109 -15.32 8.61 -28.44
C PRO A 109 -16.54 8.79 -27.51
N ARG A 110 -16.67 7.97 -26.46
CA ARG A 110 -17.86 7.93 -25.58
C ARG A 110 -17.55 8.14 -24.10
N PHE A 111 -16.28 8.22 -23.73
CA PHE A 111 -15.85 8.23 -22.32
C PHE A 111 -14.45 8.80 -22.19
N ASP A 112 -14.27 9.72 -21.25
CA ASP A 112 -13.00 10.30 -20.83
C ASP A 112 -12.73 10.03 -19.35
N VAL A 113 -11.45 9.81 -19.02
CA VAL A 113 -11.03 9.61 -17.64
C VAL A 113 -9.59 10.06 -17.43
N GLU A 114 -9.34 10.65 -16.26
CA GLU A 114 -8.00 10.95 -15.77
C GLU A 114 -7.63 9.99 -14.64
N VAL A 115 -6.43 9.39 -14.70
CA VAL A 115 -5.91 8.60 -13.57
C VAL A 115 -5.38 9.54 -12.49
N ALA A 116 -6.27 10.09 -11.67
CA ALA A 116 -5.90 10.96 -10.56
C ALA A 116 -5.05 10.23 -9.49
N VAL A 117 -4.38 10.99 -8.61
CA VAL A 117 -3.57 10.48 -7.48
C VAL A 117 -4.28 9.38 -6.66
N PRO A 118 -5.58 9.50 -6.31
CA PRO A 118 -6.30 8.45 -5.58
C PRO A 118 -6.41 7.11 -6.32
N CYS A 119 -6.26 7.12 -7.65
CA CYS A 119 -6.33 5.98 -8.57
C CYS A 119 -4.97 5.42 -8.99
N SER A 120 -3.87 6.03 -8.53
CA SER A 120 -2.50 5.54 -8.76
C SER A 120 -2.27 4.09 -8.28
N GLY A 121 -3.10 3.61 -7.36
CA GLY A 121 -2.96 2.29 -6.72
C GLY A 121 -2.10 2.31 -5.46
N ILE A 122 -1.51 3.46 -5.07
CA ILE A 122 -0.61 3.57 -3.92
C ILE A 122 -1.25 3.11 -2.60
N ARG A 123 -2.51 3.49 -2.34
CA ARG A 123 -3.23 3.14 -1.11
C ARG A 123 -3.45 1.63 -1.00
N SER A 124 -3.92 1.01 -2.07
CA SER A 124 -4.10 -0.44 -2.15
C SER A 124 -2.77 -1.18 -2.06
N MET A 125 -1.70 -0.64 -2.66
CA MET A 125 -0.36 -1.20 -2.59
C MET A 125 0.18 -1.20 -1.16
N VAL A 126 0.10 -0.07 -0.43
CA VAL A 126 0.52 -0.01 0.98
C VAL A 126 -0.26 -1.02 1.84
N ALA A 127 -1.58 -1.11 1.64
CA ALA A 127 -2.42 -2.05 2.38
C ALA A 127 -2.04 -3.53 2.09
N ILE A 128 -1.85 -3.89 0.81
CA ILE A 128 -1.43 -5.24 0.43
C ILE A 128 0.00 -5.53 0.87
N LEU A 129 0.92 -4.56 0.86
CA LEU A 129 2.26 -4.72 1.41
C LEU A 129 2.22 -4.98 2.92
N GLY A 130 1.32 -4.33 3.65
CA GLY A 130 1.05 -4.66 5.05
C GLY A 130 0.62 -6.12 5.21
N ILE A 131 -0.38 -6.57 4.43
CA ILE A 131 -0.79 -7.97 4.42
C ILE A 131 0.38 -8.89 4.03
N ALA A 132 1.17 -8.53 3.02
CA ALA A 132 2.31 -9.30 2.55
C ALA A 132 3.41 -9.41 3.60
N ALA A 133 3.64 -8.37 4.39
CA ALA A 133 4.55 -8.41 5.53
C ALA A 133 4.05 -9.38 6.60
N LEU A 134 2.74 -9.36 6.92
CA LEU A 134 2.13 -10.29 7.86
C LEU A 134 2.18 -11.74 7.37
N VAL A 135 1.79 -11.98 6.11
CA VAL A 135 1.84 -13.30 5.48
C VAL A 135 3.28 -13.81 5.41
N GLY A 136 4.23 -12.97 5.01
CA GLY A 136 5.66 -13.29 4.96
C GLY A 136 6.22 -13.62 6.35
N TYR A 137 5.82 -12.89 7.40
CA TYR A 137 6.20 -13.19 8.77
C TYR A 137 5.71 -14.58 9.22
N LEU A 138 4.44 -14.89 8.94
CA LEU A 138 3.79 -16.17 9.27
C LEU A 138 4.25 -17.33 8.36
N THR A 139 4.91 -17.03 7.24
CA THR A 139 5.48 -18.03 6.35
C THR A 139 6.69 -18.67 7.01
N GLN A 140 6.71 -19.99 7.08
CA GLN A 140 7.86 -20.74 7.60
C GLN A 140 8.97 -20.77 6.56
N GLY A 141 10.23 -20.89 7.00
CA GLY A 141 11.39 -21.07 6.12
C GLY A 141 12.29 -19.84 5.97
N LYS A 142 12.99 -19.76 4.83
CA LYS A 142 14.18 -18.90 4.65
C LYS A 142 13.80 -17.42 4.54
N LEU A 143 14.72 -16.51 4.91
CA LEU A 143 14.45 -15.07 4.85
C LEU A 143 14.14 -14.56 3.43
N TRP A 144 14.77 -15.16 2.41
CA TRP A 144 14.50 -14.81 1.01
C TRP A 144 13.06 -15.15 0.60
N ALA A 145 12.50 -16.26 1.10
CA ALA A 145 11.13 -16.68 0.82
C ALA A 145 10.13 -15.66 1.37
N LYS A 146 10.36 -15.18 2.60
CA LYS A 146 9.58 -14.11 3.22
C LYS A 146 9.67 -12.80 2.41
N GLY A 147 10.88 -12.48 1.94
CA GLY A 147 11.13 -11.33 1.07
C GLY A 147 10.39 -11.41 -0.28
N VAL A 148 10.38 -12.58 -0.91
CA VAL A 148 9.64 -12.81 -2.18
C VAL A 148 8.14 -12.62 -1.97
N VAL A 149 7.57 -13.18 -0.90
CA VAL A 149 6.14 -12.97 -0.58
C VAL A 149 5.83 -11.49 -0.38
N PHE A 150 6.67 -10.77 0.37
CA PHE A 150 6.50 -9.33 0.57
C PHE A 150 6.56 -8.55 -0.75
N LEU A 151 7.61 -8.77 -1.54
CA LEU A 151 7.85 -8.06 -2.80
C LEU A 151 6.81 -8.40 -3.87
N ALA A 152 6.21 -9.59 -3.82
CA ALA A 152 5.12 -9.97 -4.73
C ALA A 152 3.87 -9.11 -4.57
N GLY A 153 3.67 -8.44 -3.42
CA GLY A 153 2.57 -7.51 -3.23
C GLY A 153 2.58 -6.35 -4.24
N ILE A 154 3.76 -5.87 -4.65
CA ILE A 154 3.91 -4.77 -5.61
C ILE A 154 3.35 -5.15 -7.00
N PRO A 155 3.86 -6.17 -7.71
CA PRO A 155 3.34 -6.52 -9.02
C PRO A 155 1.88 -7.01 -8.97
N ILE A 156 1.45 -7.69 -7.89
CA ILE A 156 0.06 -8.12 -7.74
C ILE A 156 -0.88 -6.90 -7.69
N THR A 157 -0.58 -5.92 -6.83
CA THR A 157 -1.40 -4.72 -6.72
C THR A 157 -1.37 -3.86 -7.96
N MET A 158 -0.22 -3.78 -8.63
CA MET A 158 -0.09 -3.03 -9.87
C MET A 158 -0.90 -3.65 -11.00
N LEU A 159 -0.83 -4.97 -11.16
CA LEU A 159 -1.67 -5.67 -12.12
C LEU A 159 -3.15 -5.49 -11.81
N ALA A 160 -3.54 -5.62 -10.54
CA ALA A 160 -4.92 -5.39 -10.12
C ALA A 160 -5.40 -3.97 -10.44
N ASN A 161 -4.55 -2.95 -10.25
CA ASN A 161 -4.90 -1.56 -10.57
C ASN A 161 -5.02 -1.32 -12.08
N VAL A 162 -4.13 -1.91 -12.89
CA VAL A 162 -4.23 -1.85 -14.37
C VAL A 162 -5.53 -2.48 -14.85
N LEU A 163 -5.87 -3.66 -14.33
CA LEU A 163 -7.14 -4.33 -14.65
C LEU A 163 -8.35 -3.50 -14.20
N ARG A 164 -8.26 -2.82 -13.06
CA ARG A 164 -9.30 -1.90 -12.56
C ARG A 164 -9.56 -0.77 -13.54
N ILE A 165 -8.50 -0.06 -13.93
CA ILE A 165 -8.58 1.10 -14.81
C ILE A 165 -9.11 0.68 -16.19
N ALA A 166 -8.58 -0.41 -16.75
CA ALA A 166 -9.08 -0.96 -18.01
C ALA A 166 -10.58 -1.31 -17.90
N ALA A 167 -11.00 -1.97 -16.82
CA ALA A 167 -12.40 -2.30 -16.62
C ALA A 167 -13.28 -1.04 -16.50
N ILE A 168 -12.85 0.01 -15.77
CA ILE A 168 -13.57 1.29 -15.70
C ILE A 168 -13.75 1.88 -17.10
N VAL A 169 -12.71 1.89 -17.93
CA VAL A 169 -12.80 2.41 -19.30
C VAL A 169 -13.73 1.59 -20.17
N VAL A 170 -13.66 0.25 -20.10
CA VAL A 170 -14.59 -0.63 -20.83
C VAL A 170 -16.04 -0.35 -20.43
N MET A 171 -16.31 -0.26 -19.13
CA MET A 171 -17.66 0.04 -18.63
C MET A 171 -18.11 1.44 -19.04
N GLY A 172 -17.22 2.43 -19.01
CA GLY A 172 -17.52 3.79 -19.45
C GLY A 172 -17.86 3.87 -20.93
N HIS A 173 -17.10 3.17 -21.78
CA HIS A 173 -17.28 3.19 -23.22
C HIS A 173 -18.53 2.44 -23.70
N TYR A 174 -18.80 1.25 -23.14
CA TYR A 174 -19.88 0.38 -23.62
C TYR A 174 -21.18 0.50 -22.83
N VAL A 175 -21.13 0.87 -21.54
CA VAL A 175 -22.32 0.93 -20.67
C VAL A 175 -22.75 2.38 -20.45
N SER A 176 -22.06 3.10 -19.56
CA SER A 176 -22.26 4.54 -19.33
C SER A 176 -21.16 5.09 -18.44
N GLN A 177 -20.86 6.37 -18.61
CA GLN A 177 -19.93 7.12 -17.75
C GLN A 177 -20.37 7.14 -16.29
N GLU A 178 -21.66 7.37 -16.04
CA GLU A 178 -22.22 7.40 -14.69
C GLU A 178 -22.01 6.07 -13.97
N PHE A 179 -22.33 4.94 -14.62
CA PHE A 179 -22.14 3.62 -14.02
C PHE A 179 -20.67 3.32 -13.74
N ALA A 180 -19.77 3.69 -14.66
CA ALA A 180 -18.34 3.45 -14.51
C ALA A 180 -17.73 4.25 -13.34
N MET A 181 -18.06 5.53 -13.23
CA MET A 181 -17.43 6.44 -12.26
C MET A 181 -18.07 6.42 -10.86
N THR A 182 -19.34 6.05 -10.76
CA THR A 182 -20.02 5.95 -9.44
C THR A 182 -19.99 4.53 -8.92
N PHE A 183 -20.72 3.63 -9.56
CA PHE A 183 -20.88 2.26 -9.08
C PHE A 183 -19.60 1.45 -9.25
N PHE A 184 -19.10 1.32 -10.48
CA PHE A 184 -18.00 0.40 -10.75
C PHE A 184 -16.69 0.83 -10.08
N HIS A 185 -16.39 2.12 -10.06
CA HIS A 185 -15.21 2.66 -9.39
C HIS A 185 -15.17 2.33 -7.89
N ASP A 186 -16.30 2.50 -7.19
CA ASP A 186 -16.36 2.31 -5.74
C ASP A 186 -16.36 0.82 -5.34
N TYR A 187 -17.07 -0.03 -6.07
CA TYR A 187 -17.17 -1.47 -5.75
C TYR A 187 -15.99 -2.30 -6.28
N SER A 188 -15.32 -1.88 -7.36
CA SER A 188 -14.18 -2.62 -7.90
C SER A 188 -12.97 -2.63 -6.96
N SER A 189 -12.80 -1.58 -6.15
CA SER A 189 -11.61 -1.40 -5.31
C SER A 189 -11.51 -2.44 -4.18
N PRO A 190 -12.56 -2.67 -3.35
CA PRO A 190 -12.55 -3.74 -2.34
C PRO A 190 -12.44 -5.14 -2.94
N PHE A 191 -13.11 -5.37 -4.08
CA PHE A 191 -13.08 -6.66 -4.77
C PHE A 191 -11.67 -7.01 -5.24
N LEU A 192 -10.99 -6.09 -5.93
CA LEU A 192 -9.63 -6.30 -6.43
C LEU A 192 -8.61 -6.39 -5.30
N PHE A 193 -8.83 -5.70 -4.19
CA PHE A 193 -8.04 -5.88 -2.97
C PHE A 193 -8.15 -7.31 -2.43
N PHE A 194 -9.37 -7.86 -2.35
CA PHE A 194 -9.59 -9.24 -1.90
C PHE A 194 -8.90 -10.25 -2.83
N ILE A 195 -9.03 -10.09 -4.15
CA ILE A 195 -8.34 -10.93 -5.14
C ILE A 195 -6.81 -10.81 -5.02
N SER A 196 -6.28 -9.61 -4.78
CA SER A 196 -4.85 -9.39 -4.57
C SER A 196 -4.35 -10.12 -3.32
N ALA A 197 -5.10 -10.07 -2.22
CA ALA A 197 -4.78 -10.77 -1.00
C ALA A 197 -4.82 -12.31 -1.17
N LEU A 198 -5.78 -12.84 -1.92
CA LEU A 198 -5.82 -14.27 -2.26
C LEU A 198 -4.63 -14.69 -3.14
N SER A 199 -4.28 -13.86 -4.12
CA SER A 199 -3.15 -14.11 -5.03
C SER A 199 -1.82 -14.19 -4.25
N LEU A 200 -1.66 -13.34 -3.24
CA LEU A 200 -0.52 -13.37 -2.33
C LEU A 200 -0.43 -14.68 -1.53
N LEU A 201 -1.57 -15.24 -1.09
CA LEU A 201 -1.58 -16.58 -0.46
C LEU A 201 -1.18 -17.68 -1.45
N GLY A 202 -1.52 -17.52 -2.73
CA GLY A 202 -1.04 -18.39 -3.81
C GLY A 202 0.49 -18.32 -3.96
N VAL A 203 1.07 -17.12 -3.97
CA VAL A 203 2.52 -16.91 -4.00
C VAL A 203 3.19 -17.55 -2.79
N LYS A 204 2.64 -17.34 -1.58
CA LYS A 204 3.13 -18.02 -0.37
C LYS A 204 3.24 -19.53 -0.56
N LYS A 205 2.15 -20.18 -1.01
CA LYS A 205 2.13 -21.64 -1.21
C LYS A 205 3.15 -22.09 -2.25
N LEU A 206 3.38 -21.31 -3.31
CA LEU A 206 4.37 -21.64 -4.33
C LEU A 206 5.79 -21.54 -3.76
N VAL A 207 6.10 -20.45 -3.06
CA VAL A 207 7.41 -20.23 -2.43
C VAL A 207 7.68 -21.31 -1.37
N GLU A 208 6.67 -21.71 -0.60
CA GLU A 208 6.81 -22.78 0.41
C GLU A 208 7.18 -24.14 -0.19
N LYS A 209 6.85 -24.40 -1.45
CA LYS A 209 7.24 -25.64 -2.15
C LYS A 209 8.69 -25.63 -2.67
N VAL A 210 9.29 -24.45 -2.84
CA VAL A 210 10.59 -24.27 -3.52
C VAL A 210 11.75 -24.11 -2.53
N GLN A 211 11.46 -23.72 -1.28
CA GLN A 211 12.46 -23.36 -0.28
C GLN A 211 13.06 -24.54 0.49
#